data_AF-A0A1V4VA39-F1
#
_entry.id   AF-A0A1V4VA39-F1
#
_cell.length_a   1.000
_cell.length_b   1.000
_cell.length_c   1.000
_cell.angle_alpha   90.00
_cell.angle_beta   90.00
_cell.angle_gamma   90.00
#
_symmetry.space_group_name_H-M   'P 1'
#
loop_
_entity.id
_entity.type
_entity.pdbx_description
1 polymer ?
#
loop_
_entity_poly.entity_id
_entity_poly.type
_entity_poly.pdbx_seq_one_letter_code
_entity_poly.pdbx_strand_id
1 'polypeptide(L)'
;MINLFLKGRRNPHFSGRTSILRDLRDRLKDGPVLLLGPGGIGKSAIAEEYGRIHSGEYDHRLWVRAWDEAVLASDYASLAEPLGIPSEEDGDVSDLAGSVRAHLEESGRWLLVFDGAPAPDALDGFLPEGGGDVIVTSRSPGWPGWSAFEVGPLDLQEAADLLLKRTDSEDASGARALAEELRRHPLALELAGAYIRWTGASISRYLGALRGRLAETSGGRKPPGFPSPLTAVLEISVEQVGAASLEGLDLLTLSAFLAPEDLPIDLLEKTAALLPESVEPGLRALDRRGLLRLGEDLLFVHPLVQAFAYSRLDEEERKAWADETVRAIGIAFGSHLEDLSTWPECRRLLPSALVSTKRLEEEGGGSEEASLLLNQVGLYLQRRGDLRGSKEVLDRLIVIDERLHGPDHPEVATDLNNLGSVLRGLGDLPGARRSFEQAIAIEESQPTPDRLKIAIRANNLGTVLRTLGDLPAAVAAFERALAIDREAYGPNHFKTAIRLNNLGEALQEMGDLEEARGSYQRAFRIFSQFLGPGHHYTRRAEENLASLREEGSG
;
A
#
# COMPACT_ATOMS: atom_id res chain seq x y z
N MET A 1 11.24 -17.54 17.81
CA MET A 1 11.97 -16.37 17.26
C MET A 1 11.45 -16.16 15.85
N ILE A 2 10.55 -15.20 15.70
CA ILE A 2 10.03 -14.83 14.38
C ILE A 2 10.90 -13.69 13.85
N ASN A 3 11.55 -13.95 12.73
CA ASN A 3 12.38 -12.97 12.04
C ASN A 3 11.65 -12.52 10.77
N LEU A 4 10.73 -11.57 10.92
CA LEU A 4 10.13 -10.85 9.78
C LEU A 4 11.09 -9.78 9.23
N PHE A 5 12.24 -9.62 9.88
CA PHE A 5 13.38 -8.91 9.39
C PHE A 5 13.91 -9.58 8.10
N LEU A 6 13.46 -9.05 6.96
CA LEU A 6 14.25 -8.89 5.73
C LEU A 6 14.76 -10.19 5.11
N LYS A 7 13.85 -11.01 4.55
CA LYS A 7 14.26 -11.86 3.41
C LYS A 7 14.65 -10.93 2.24
N GLY A 8 15.95 -10.82 1.96
CA GLY A 8 16.47 -10.21 0.72
C GLY A 8 17.02 -8.77 0.80
N ARG A 9 16.93 -8.05 1.95
CA ARG A 9 17.44 -6.66 2.04
C ARG A 9 18.82 -6.48 2.67
N ARG A 10 19.49 -7.56 3.07
CA ARG A 10 20.84 -7.49 3.65
C ARG A 10 21.81 -6.79 2.70
N ASN A 11 22.47 -5.73 3.18
CA ASN A 11 23.69 -5.25 2.55
C ASN A 11 24.91 -6.03 3.12
N PRO A 12 25.48 -7.03 2.41
CA PRO A 12 26.66 -7.75 2.90
C PRO A 12 27.90 -6.85 3.03
N HIS A 13 27.87 -5.68 2.39
CA HIS A 13 28.95 -4.70 2.37
C HIS A 13 28.75 -3.55 3.36
N PHE A 14 27.72 -3.62 4.24
CA PHE A 14 27.56 -2.64 5.31
C PHE A 14 28.89 -2.46 6.09
N SER A 15 29.26 -1.19 6.27
CA SER A 15 30.45 -0.77 7.01
C SER A 15 30.26 0.66 7.51
N GLY A 16 30.94 0.97 8.61
CA GLY A 16 30.85 2.25 9.29
C GLY A 16 29.64 2.41 10.20
N ARG A 17 29.28 3.66 10.51
CA ARG A 17 28.19 4.05 11.42
C ARG A 17 28.37 3.58 12.87
N THR A 18 29.62 3.34 13.27
CA THR A 18 29.94 2.73 14.57
C THR A 18 29.47 3.59 15.75
N SER A 19 29.59 4.91 15.62
CA SER A 19 29.12 5.88 16.63
C SER A 19 27.60 5.86 16.76
N ILE A 20 26.88 5.99 15.64
CA ILE A 20 25.41 5.98 15.63
C ILE A 20 24.88 4.66 16.19
N LEU A 21 25.40 3.51 15.76
CA LEU A 21 24.94 2.20 16.24
C LEU A 21 25.14 2.02 17.75
N ARG A 22 26.23 2.56 18.30
CA ARG A 22 26.50 2.54 19.74
C ARG A 22 25.51 3.43 20.49
N ASP A 23 25.37 4.68 20.06
CA ASP A 23 24.54 5.68 20.74
C ASP A 23 23.04 5.36 20.60
N LEU A 24 22.63 4.67 19.53
CA LEU A 24 21.24 4.25 19.31
C LEU A 24 20.74 3.38 20.47
N ARG A 25 21.60 2.48 20.99
CA ARG A 25 21.22 1.60 22.10
C ARG A 25 20.90 2.37 23.37
N ASP A 26 21.63 3.45 23.64
CA ASP A 26 21.41 4.23 24.85
C ASP A 26 20.13 5.07 24.73
N ARG A 27 19.84 5.62 23.55
CA ARG A 27 18.62 6.43 23.36
C ARG A 27 17.33 5.61 23.32
N LEU A 28 17.39 4.37 22.81
CA LEU A 28 16.23 3.49 22.78
C LEU A 28 15.70 3.12 24.17
N LYS A 29 16.57 3.16 25.19
CA LYS A 29 16.17 2.98 26.60
C LYS A 29 15.19 4.05 27.10
N ASP A 30 15.23 5.24 26.50
CA ASP A 30 14.42 6.39 26.90
C ASP A 30 13.14 6.53 26.06
N GLY A 31 12.97 5.70 25.01
CA GLY A 31 11.80 5.68 24.14
C GLY A 31 12.12 5.56 22.64
N PRO A 32 11.11 5.76 21.77
CA PRO A 32 11.27 5.68 20.32
C PRO A 32 12.34 6.62 19.78
N VAL A 33 13.15 6.11 18.83
CA VAL A 33 14.24 6.88 18.22
C VAL A 33 13.98 7.12 16.74
N LEU A 34 14.16 8.35 16.31
CA LEU A 34 14.06 8.76 14.91
C LEU A 34 15.45 8.79 14.27
N LEU A 35 15.60 8.11 13.14
CA LEU A 35 16.68 8.31 12.18
C LEU A 35 16.20 9.28 11.10
N LEU A 36 16.73 10.50 11.10
CA LEU A 36 16.35 11.56 10.16
C LEU A 36 17.49 11.83 9.17
N GLY A 37 17.18 12.11 7.91
CA GLY A 37 18.20 12.48 6.94
C GLY A 37 17.79 12.26 5.48
N PRO A 38 18.65 12.64 4.52
CA PRO A 38 18.34 12.55 3.10
C PRO A 38 18.18 11.11 2.59
N GLY A 39 17.64 10.95 1.39
CA GLY A 39 17.54 9.65 0.73
C GLY A 39 18.93 9.02 0.49
N GLY A 40 19.04 7.68 0.54
CA GLY A 40 20.29 6.97 0.24
C GLY A 40 21.44 7.17 1.24
N ILE A 41 21.20 7.87 2.35
CA ILE A 41 22.19 8.11 3.41
C ILE A 41 22.36 6.92 4.38
N GLY A 42 21.53 5.88 4.25
CA GLY A 42 21.68 4.63 5.00
C GLY A 42 20.90 4.53 6.30
N LYS A 43 19.80 5.29 6.49
CA LYS A 43 18.94 5.19 7.68
C LYS A 43 18.38 3.79 7.89
N SER A 44 17.73 3.24 6.87
CA SER A 44 17.15 1.88 6.91
C SER A 44 18.24 0.83 7.12
N ALA A 45 19.44 1.04 6.55
CA ALA A 45 20.59 0.16 6.77
C ALA A 45 21.14 0.22 8.21
N ILE A 46 21.08 1.39 8.88
CA ILE A 46 21.44 1.53 10.30
C ILE A 46 20.42 0.78 11.18
N ALA A 47 19.13 0.95 10.93
CA ALA A 47 18.07 0.25 11.66
C ALA A 47 18.20 -1.29 11.48
N GLU A 48 18.49 -1.71 10.25
CA GLU A 48 18.75 -3.12 9.94
C GLU A 48 19.96 -3.67 10.71
N GLU A 49 21.10 -2.98 10.61
CA GLU A 49 22.33 -3.42 11.26
C GLU A 49 22.20 -3.43 12.79
N TYR A 50 21.49 -2.46 13.36
CA TYR A 50 21.20 -2.43 14.79
C TYR A 50 20.45 -3.68 15.25
N GLY A 51 19.35 -4.02 14.57
CA GLY A 51 18.56 -5.22 14.88
C GLY A 51 19.37 -6.52 14.72
N ARG A 52 20.34 -6.54 13.80
CA ARG A 52 21.26 -7.68 13.63
C ARG A 52 22.26 -7.79 14.79
N ILE A 53 22.93 -6.70 15.14
CA ILE A 53 23.94 -6.66 16.22
C ILE A 53 23.30 -7.08 17.55
N HIS A 54 22.10 -6.59 17.84
CA HIS A 54 21.38 -6.85 19.09
C HIS A 54 20.36 -8.00 18.94
N SER A 55 20.56 -8.90 17.98
CA SER A 55 19.60 -9.96 17.66
C SER A 55 19.29 -10.90 18.83
N GLY A 56 20.21 -11.08 19.78
CA GLY A 56 19.99 -11.88 21.00
C GLY A 56 19.18 -11.17 22.09
N GLU A 57 18.93 -9.87 21.95
CA GLU A 57 18.21 -9.06 22.94
C GLU A 57 16.70 -9.09 22.71
N TYR A 58 16.26 -9.41 21.48
CA TYR A 58 14.86 -9.41 21.07
C TYR A 58 14.35 -10.82 20.71
N ASP A 59 13.15 -11.14 21.16
CA ASP A 59 12.39 -12.33 20.77
C ASP A 59 11.76 -12.16 19.37
N HIS A 60 11.39 -10.92 19.03
CA HIS A 60 10.84 -10.52 17.74
C HIS A 60 11.56 -9.28 17.17
N ARG A 61 11.87 -9.31 15.87
CA ARG A 61 12.34 -8.14 15.13
C ARG A 61 11.42 -7.92 13.94
N LEU A 62 10.70 -6.81 13.98
CA LEU A 62 9.55 -6.50 13.16
C LEU A 62 9.86 -5.27 12.30
N TRP A 63 9.37 -5.26 11.07
CA TRP A 63 9.62 -4.21 10.10
C TRP A 63 8.32 -3.90 9.36
N VAL A 64 7.92 -2.63 9.34
CA VAL A 64 6.71 -2.16 8.68
C VAL A 64 7.04 -0.96 7.80
N ARG A 65 6.47 -0.95 6.59
CA ARG A 65 6.57 0.19 5.67
C ARG A 65 5.60 1.26 6.13
N ALA A 66 6.09 2.49 6.31
CA ALA A 66 5.30 3.58 6.90
C ALA A 66 5.15 4.79 5.97
N TRP A 67 5.44 4.64 4.67
CA TRP A 67 5.44 5.76 3.72
C TRP A 67 4.04 6.14 3.18
N ASP A 68 3.03 5.30 3.43
CA ASP A 68 1.63 5.47 3.04
C ASP A 68 0.72 4.77 4.06
N GLU A 69 -0.46 5.34 4.35
CA GLU A 69 -1.35 4.86 5.43
C GLU A 69 -1.90 3.46 5.15
N ALA A 70 -2.41 3.20 3.93
CA ALA A 70 -2.95 1.90 3.56
C ALA A 70 -1.86 0.82 3.57
N VAL A 71 -0.64 1.18 3.13
CA VAL A 71 0.52 0.28 3.18
C VAL A 71 0.92 -0.02 4.63
N LEU A 72 0.97 0.99 5.48
CA LEU A 72 1.28 0.83 6.90
C LEU A 72 0.27 -0.06 7.61
N ALA A 73 -1.03 0.21 7.45
CA ALA A 73 -2.09 -0.57 8.08
C ALA A 73 -2.01 -2.05 7.67
N SER A 74 -1.88 -2.31 6.36
CA SER A 74 -1.76 -3.67 5.83
C SER A 74 -0.49 -4.39 6.30
N ASP A 75 0.66 -3.71 6.33
CA ASP A 75 1.92 -4.31 6.79
C ASP A 75 1.92 -4.57 8.29
N TYR A 76 1.38 -3.63 9.08
CA TYR A 76 1.32 -3.76 10.52
C TYR A 76 0.38 -4.89 10.95
N ALA A 77 -0.83 -4.95 10.39
CA ALA A 77 -1.78 -6.03 10.65
C ALA A 77 -1.20 -7.40 10.27
N SER A 78 -0.32 -7.44 9.28
CA SER A 78 0.35 -8.68 8.89
C SER A 78 1.35 -9.25 9.87
N LEU A 79 1.73 -8.46 10.88
CA LEU A 79 2.54 -8.97 11.98
C LEU A 79 1.75 -9.98 12.84
N ALA A 80 0.42 -10.04 12.71
CA ALA A 80 -0.44 -10.93 13.49
C ALA A 80 -0.11 -12.41 13.31
N GLU A 81 -0.15 -12.93 12.07
CA GLU A 81 0.18 -14.33 11.74
C GLU A 81 1.53 -14.76 12.33
N PRO A 82 2.65 -14.04 12.06
CA PRO A 82 3.94 -14.41 12.62
C PRO A 82 3.98 -14.31 14.15
N LEU A 83 3.28 -13.36 14.77
CA LEU A 83 3.16 -13.26 16.23
C LEU A 83 2.21 -14.31 16.83
N GLY A 84 1.55 -15.14 16.01
CA GLY A 84 0.60 -16.16 16.47
C GLY A 84 -0.73 -15.58 16.95
N ILE A 85 -1.06 -14.35 16.52
CA ILE A 85 -2.33 -13.69 16.81
C ILE A 85 -3.37 -14.23 15.84
N PRO A 86 -4.47 -14.83 16.32
CA PRO A 86 -5.53 -15.33 15.45
C PRO A 86 -6.14 -14.18 14.65
N SER A 87 -6.15 -14.32 13.33
CA SER A 87 -6.98 -13.49 12.45
C SER A 87 -8.29 -14.21 12.19
N GLU A 88 -9.42 -13.56 12.45
CA GLU A 88 -10.71 -14.03 11.93
C GLU A 88 -10.71 -13.85 10.39
N GLU A 89 -11.30 -14.80 9.64
CA GLU A 89 -11.32 -14.76 8.16
C GLU A 89 -11.99 -13.48 7.62
N ASP A 90 -12.90 -12.87 8.39
CA ASP A 90 -13.61 -11.62 8.08
C ASP A 90 -13.22 -10.44 9.02
N GLY A 91 -12.12 -10.56 9.76
CA GLY A 91 -11.71 -9.57 10.76
C GLY A 91 -11.24 -8.24 10.15
N ASP A 92 -11.61 -7.12 10.78
CA ASP A 92 -11.18 -5.78 10.39
C ASP A 92 -9.65 -5.63 10.54
N VAL A 93 -8.94 -5.22 9.50
CA VAL A 93 -7.49 -4.90 9.53
C VAL A 93 -7.15 -3.93 10.67
N SER A 94 -8.02 -2.97 10.98
CA SER A 94 -7.86 -2.06 12.12
C SER A 94 -7.92 -2.80 13.45
N ASP A 95 -8.85 -3.75 13.61
CA ASP A 95 -8.96 -4.57 14.83
C ASP A 95 -7.73 -5.50 14.98
N LEU A 96 -7.25 -6.05 13.86
CA LEU A 96 -6.05 -6.88 13.83
C LEU A 96 -4.80 -6.06 14.15
N ALA A 97 -4.67 -4.85 13.62
CA ALA A 97 -3.60 -3.92 13.97
C ALA A 97 -3.65 -3.54 15.46
N GLY A 98 -4.85 -3.28 16.00
CA GLY A 98 -5.04 -3.06 17.44
C GLY A 98 -4.60 -4.27 18.28
N SER A 99 -4.92 -5.48 17.83
CA SER A 99 -4.51 -6.74 18.48
C SER A 99 -3.00 -6.95 18.44
N VAL A 100 -2.35 -6.66 17.30
CA VAL A 100 -0.88 -6.64 17.20
C VAL A 100 -0.29 -5.65 18.19
N ARG A 101 -0.81 -4.42 18.25
CA ARG A 101 -0.31 -3.40 19.17
C ARG A 101 -0.46 -3.84 20.64
N ALA A 102 -1.61 -4.34 21.04
CA ALA A 102 -1.84 -4.85 22.40
C ALA A 102 -0.90 -6.01 22.74
N HIS A 103 -0.66 -6.93 21.81
CA HIS A 103 0.30 -8.02 22.00
C HIS A 103 1.74 -7.52 22.18
N LEU A 104 2.13 -6.48 21.45
CA LEU A 104 3.43 -5.83 21.63
C LEU A 104 3.49 -5.08 22.96
N GLU A 105 2.41 -4.45 23.42
CA GLU A 105 2.35 -3.80 24.75
C GLU A 105 2.50 -4.80 25.91
N GLU A 106 1.97 -6.01 25.76
CA GLU A 106 2.09 -7.09 26.76
C GLU A 106 3.48 -7.76 26.79
N SER A 107 4.25 -7.65 25.70
CA SER A 107 5.58 -8.25 25.56
C SER A 107 6.69 -7.20 25.64
N GLY A 108 7.84 -7.53 26.24
CA GLY A 108 8.89 -6.54 26.52
C GLY A 108 10.18 -6.70 25.71
N ARG A 109 10.22 -7.62 24.74
CA ARG A 109 11.47 -8.01 24.06
C ARG A 109 11.30 -8.05 22.55
N TRP A 110 10.95 -6.91 21.97
CA TRP A 110 10.84 -6.78 20.52
C TRP A 110 11.49 -5.48 20.04
N LEU A 111 11.90 -5.49 18.77
CA LEU A 111 12.31 -4.31 18.02
C LEU A 111 11.32 -4.11 16.88
N LEU A 112 10.73 -2.92 16.78
CA LEU A 112 9.82 -2.55 15.71
C LEU A 112 10.41 -1.38 14.92
N VAL A 113 10.55 -1.57 13.60
CA VAL A 113 11.05 -0.53 12.69
C VAL A 113 9.93 -0.03 11.79
N PHE A 114 9.64 1.27 11.86
CA PHE A 114 8.79 1.98 10.90
C PHE A 114 9.67 2.65 9.84
N ASP A 115 9.69 2.12 8.61
CA ASP A 115 10.56 2.62 7.56
C ASP A 115 9.83 3.61 6.63
N GLY A 116 10.36 4.84 6.54
CA GLY A 116 9.89 5.84 5.58
C GLY A 116 8.71 6.70 6.04
N ALA A 117 8.45 6.79 7.34
CA ALA A 117 7.33 7.56 7.89
C ALA A 117 7.36 9.04 7.43
N PRO A 118 6.28 9.59 6.85
CA PRO A 118 6.27 10.94 6.31
C PRO A 118 6.21 12.02 7.40
N ALA A 119 5.58 11.72 8.54
CA ALA A 119 5.38 12.60 9.69
C ALA A 119 4.96 11.78 10.93
N PRO A 120 4.98 12.36 12.15
CA PRO A 120 4.64 11.64 13.38
C PRO A 120 3.19 11.11 13.44
N ASP A 121 2.24 11.89 12.96
CA ASP A 121 0.79 11.61 12.93
C ASP A 121 0.45 10.39 12.07
N ALA A 122 1.26 10.10 11.04
CA ALA A 122 1.12 8.88 10.24
C ALA A 122 1.31 7.58 11.07
N LEU A 123 1.87 7.66 12.28
CA LEU A 123 2.07 6.52 13.17
C LEU A 123 1.00 6.43 14.27
N ASP A 124 0.04 7.35 14.30
CA ASP A 124 -1.01 7.39 15.31
C ASP A 124 -1.83 6.10 15.29
N GLY A 125 -1.96 5.48 16.46
CA GLY A 125 -2.65 4.19 16.60
C GLY A 125 -1.80 2.95 16.26
N PHE A 126 -0.59 3.11 15.71
CA PHE A 126 0.33 2.01 15.42
C PHE A 126 1.50 1.91 16.39
N LEU A 127 1.83 2.97 17.12
CA LEU A 127 2.92 2.94 18.11
C LEU A 127 2.50 2.17 19.38
N PRO A 128 3.09 1.00 19.67
CA PRO A 128 2.84 0.30 20.93
C PRO A 128 3.46 1.04 22.11
N GLU A 129 2.75 1.07 23.23
CA GLU A 129 3.33 1.48 24.52
C GLU A 129 4.12 0.33 25.18
N GLY A 130 4.98 0.61 26.16
CA GLY A 130 5.65 -0.44 26.95
C GLY A 130 7.13 -0.64 26.65
N GLY A 131 7.62 -1.87 26.87
CA GLY A 131 9.05 -2.15 27.07
C GLY A 131 9.90 -2.51 25.84
N GLY A 132 9.32 -2.50 24.64
CA GLY A 132 10.05 -2.77 23.41
C GLY A 132 10.72 -1.54 22.80
N ASP A 133 11.62 -1.78 21.84
CA ASP A 133 12.40 -0.74 21.17
C ASP A 133 11.75 -0.36 19.83
N VAL A 134 11.61 0.95 19.57
CA VAL A 134 11.03 1.47 18.33
C VAL A 134 12.05 2.34 17.59
N ILE A 135 12.31 2.01 16.33
CA ILE A 135 13.09 2.85 15.41
C ILE A 135 12.17 3.35 14.30
N VAL A 136 12.20 4.65 14.04
CA VAL A 136 11.51 5.27 12.90
C VAL A 136 12.55 5.83 11.94
N THR A 137 12.38 5.61 10.64
CA THR A 137 13.17 6.30 9.61
C THR A 137 12.32 7.34 8.89
N SER A 138 12.86 8.54 8.68
CA SER A 138 12.16 9.59 7.92
C SER A 138 13.11 10.42 7.08
N ARG A 139 12.56 11.00 6.01
CA ARG A 139 13.21 12.05 5.21
C ARG A 139 12.67 13.44 5.52
N SER A 140 11.52 13.50 6.20
CA SER A 140 10.79 14.74 6.44
C SER A 140 11.21 15.36 7.76
N PRO A 141 11.60 16.64 7.81
CA PRO A 141 11.72 17.35 9.07
C PRO A 141 10.32 17.51 9.70
N GLY A 142 10.27 17.89 10.98
CA GLY A 142 9.00 18.13 11.68
C GLY A 142 8.58 17.03 12.65
N TRP A 143 9.53 16.54 13.44
CA TRP A 143 9.30 15.53 14.49
C TRP A 143 9.54 16.14 15.89
N PRO A 144 8.67 17.05 16.36
CA PRO A 144 8.87 17.72 17.65
C PRO A 144 8.79 16.71 18.80
N GLY A 145 9.73 16.81 19.75
CA GLY A 145 9.75 15.96 20.94
C GLY A 145 10.35 14.56 20.74
N TRP A 146 10.68 14.17 19.50
CA TRP A 146 11.32 12.88 19.22
C TRP A 146 12.83 12.93 19.44
N SER A 147 13.39 11.85 19.98
CA SER A 147 14.83 11.65 20.08
C SER A 147 15.41 11.32 18.70
N ALA A 148 15.99 12.32 18.03
CA ALA A 148 16.43 12.19 16.63
C ALA A 148 17.96 12.09 16.46
N PHE A 149 18.39 11.22 15.56
CA PHE A 149 19.73 11.21 14.97
C PHE A 149 19.67 11.78 13.56
N GLU A 150 20.39 12.88 13.34
CA GLU A 150 20.65 13.43 12.02
C GLU A 150 21.72 12.58 11.31
N VAL A 151 21.28 11.72 10.39
CA VAL A 151 22.14 10.82 9.65
C VAL A 151 22.73 11.57 8.45
N GLY A 152 23.98 12.00 8.59
CA GLY A 152 24.77 12.64 7.52
C GLY A 152 25.61 11.64 6.69
N PRO A 153 26.50 12.12 5.79
CA PRO A 153 27.45 11.28 5.06
C PRO A 153 28.33 10.42 5.98
N LEU A 154 28.99 9.40 5.42
CA LEU A 154 29.95 8.58 6.18
C LEU A 154 31.18 9.40 6.57
N ASP A 155 31.85 8.97 7.63
CA ASP A 155 33.20 9.42 7.94
C ASP A 155 34.15 9.03 6.80
N LEU A 156 35.18 9.82 6.52
CA LEU A 156 36.07 9.59 5.38
C LEU A 156 36.73 8.20 5.44
N GLN A 157 37.17 7.78 6.63
CA GLN A 157 37.79 6.47 6.81
C GLN A 157 36.77 5.35 6.58
N GLU A 158 35.58 5.44 7.16
CA GLU A 158 34.51 4.46 6.95
C GLU A 158 34.10 4.35 5.47
N ALA A 159 34.02 5.48 4.76
CA ALA A 159 33.70 5.52 3.34
C ALA A 159 34.79 4.87 2.47
N ALA A 160 36.07 5.08 2.80
CA ALA A 160 37.18 4.44 2.12
C ALA A 160 37.21 2.92 2.39
N ASP A 161 36.98 2.51 3.65
CA ASP A 161 36.91 1.10 4.04
C ASP A 161 35.77 0.37 3.32
N LEU A 162 34.62 1.04 3.14
CA LEU A 162 33.52 0.53 2.34
C LEU A 162 33.95 0.25 0.89
N LEU A 163 34.61 1.21 0.24
CA LEU A 163 35.08 1.06 -1.13
C LEU A 163 36.11 -0.07 -1.26
N LEU A 164 37.08 -0.14 -0.36
CA LEU A 164 38.09 -1.21 -0.37
C LEU A 164 37.42 -2.59 -0.22
N LYS A 165 36.50 -2.73 0.74
CA LYS A 165 35.73 -3.96 0.96
C LYS A 165 34.87 -4.33 -0.26
N ARG A 166 34.22 -3.35 -0.89
CA ARG A 166 33.30 -3.57 -2.02
C ARG A 166 34.05 -3.95 -3.30
N THR A 167 35.23 -3.36 -3.51
CA THR A 167 36.05 -3.52 -4.71
C THR A 167 37.09 -4.62 -4.60
N ASP A 168 37.42 -5.07 -3.38
CA ASP A 168 38.52 -6.03 -3.11
C ASP A 168 39.88 -5.48 -3.60
N SER A 169 40.05 -4.17 -3.39
CA SER A 169 41.23 -3.40 -3.75
C SER A 169 42.06 -3.07 -2.52
N GLU A 170 43.37 -2.94 -2.70
CA GLU A 170 44.31 -2.47 -1.67
C GLU A 170 44.66 -0.97 -1.84
N ASP A 171 44.09 -0.28 -2.84
CA ASP A 171 44.37 1.14 -3.14
C ASP A 171 43.68 2.10 -2.15
N ALA A 172 44.22 2.18 -0.93
CA ALA A 172 43.68 3.01 0.13
C ALA A 172 43.70 4.52 -0.20
N SER A 173 44.66 4.97 -1.01
CA SER A 173 44.75 6.38 -1.43
C SER A 173 43.66 6.70 -2.45
N GLY A 174 43.49 5.85 -3.47
CA GLY A 174 42.43 5.98 -4.45
C GLY A 174 41.05 5.88 -3.82
N ALA A 175 40.85 4.96 -2.87
CA ALA A 175 39.58 4.81 -2.15
C ALA A 175 39.20 6.09 -1.39
N ARG A 176 40.14 6.73 -0.68
CA ARG A 176 39.89 8.02 -0.02
C ARG A 176 39.55 9.13 -1.02
N ALA A 177 40.30 9.24 -2.11
CA ALA A 177 40.04 10.25 -3.14
C ALA A 177 38.67 10.07 -3.81
N LEU A 178 38.29 8.82 -4.11
CA LEU A 178 36.97 8.50 -4.64
C LEU A 178 35.87 8.77 -3.62
N ALA A 179 36.09 8.46 -2.34
CA ALA A 179 35.14 8.76 -1.28
C ALA A 179 34.85 10.26 -1.13
N GLU A 180 35.89 11.10 -1.22
CA GLU A 180 35.74 12.57 -1.22
C GLU A 180 34.95 13.06 -2.43
N GLU A 181 35.29 12.58 -3.64
CA GLU A 181 34.61 12.94 -4.88
C GLU A 181 33.11 12.59 -4.84
N LEU A 182 32.79 11.43 -4.26
CA LEU A 182 31.41 10.96 -4.04
C LEU A 182 30.73 11.62 -2.83
N ARG A 183 31.38 12.60 -2.21
CA ARG A 183 30.92 13.30 -1.00
C ARG A 183 30.50 12.35 0.12
N ARG A 184 31.17 11.19 0.20
CA ARG A 184 30.99 10.14 1.22
C ARG A 184 29.53 9.66 1.31
N HIS A 185 28.80 9.72 0.20
CA HIS A 185 27.40 9.32 0.14
C HIS A 185 27.29 7.79 0.00
N PRO A 186 26.70 7.05 0.97
CA PRO A 186 26.69 5.58 0.99
C PRO A 186 26.22 4.93 -0.30
N LEU A 187 25.05 5.34 -0.83
CA LEU A 187 24.55 4.77 -2.08
C LEU A 187 25.50 5.00 -3.28
N ALA A 188 26.16 6.16 -3.35
CA ALA A 188 27.06 6.47 -4.46
C ALA A 188 28.34 5.63 -4.37
N LEU A 189 28.84 5.40 -3.15
CA LEU A 189 29.98 4.52 -2.88
C LEU A 189 29.66 3.06 -3.24
N GLU A 190 28.47 2.57 -2.87
CA GLU A 190 28.02 1.22 -3.18
C GLU A 190 27.91 0.99 -4.70
N LEU A 191 27.28 1.92 -5.42
CA LEU A 191 27.14 1.85 -6.88
C LEU A 191 28.50 1.92 -7.59
N ALA A 192 29.37 2.86 -7.18
CA ALA A 192 30.73 2.96 -7.72
C ALA A 192 31.54 1.69 -7.45
N GLY A 193 31.48 1.17 -6.22
CA GLY A 193 32.16 -0.06 -5.84
C GLY A 193 31.63 -1.28 -6.59
N ALA A 194 30.32 -1.39 -6.80
CA ALA A 194 29.71 -2.45 -7.60
C ALA A 194 30.19 -2.40 -9.06
N TYR A 195 30.19 -1.21 -9.67
CA TYR A 195 30.70 -0.99 -11.02
C TYR A 195 32.18 -1.40 -11.14
N ILE A 196 33.03 -0.92 -10.23
CA ILE A 196 34.47 -1.21 -10.22
C ILE A 196 34.71 -2.72 -10.10
N ARG A 197 34.03 -3.38 -9.14
CA ARG A 197 34.15 -4.82 -8.93
C ARG A 197 33.73 -5.63 -10.16
N TRP A 198 32.62 -5.26 -10.78
CA TRP A 198 32.08 -5.96 -11.94
C TRP A 198 32.95 -5.79 -13.20
N THR A 199 33.40 -4.55 -13.46
CA THR A 199 34.21 -4.25 -14.65
C THR A 199 35.68 -4.64 -14.51
N GLY A 200 36.15 -4.88 -13.28
CA GLY A 200 37.57 -5.09 -12.98
C GLY A 200 38.42 -3.84 -13.20
N ALA A 201 37.81 -2.65 -13.28
CA ALA A 201 38.54 -1.39 -13.38
C ALA A 201 39.34 -1.10 -12.10
N SER A 202 40.43 -0.34 -12.21
CA SER A 202 41.08 0.21 -11.01
C SER A 202 40.27 1.38 -10.45
N ILE A 203 40.38 1.64 -9.13
CA ILE A 203 39.76 2.81 -8.49
C ILE A 203 40.18 4.10 -9.19
N SER A 204 41.46 4.26 -9.52
CA SER A 204 41.97 5.46 -10.20
C SER A 204 41.39 5.64 -11.59
N ARG A 205 41.19 4.55 -12.36
CA ARG A 205 40.56 4.60 -13.68
C ARG A 205 39.10 5.05 -13.57
N TYR A 206 38.36 4.50 -12.62
CA TYR A 206 36.97 4.89 -12.37
C TYR A 206 36.86 6.35 -11.92
N LEU A 207 37.72 6.78 -10.98
CA LEU A 207 37.76 8.16 -10.51
C LEU A 207 38.02 9.15 -11.66
N GLY A 208 38.89 8.79 -12.62
CA GLY A 208 39.10 9.57 -13.84
C GLY A 208 37.84 9.72 -14.68
N ALA A 209 37.11 8.61 -14.91
CA ALA A 209 35.84 8.64 -15.63
C ALA A 209 34.76 9.46 -14.91
N LEU A 210 34.64 9.31 -13.59
CA LEU A 210 33.72 10.07 -12.74
C LEU A 210 34.00 11.58 -12.83
N ARG A 211 35.26 12.00 -12.70
CA ARG A 211 35.66 13.41 -12.84
C ARG A 211 35.39 13.97 -14.22
N GLY A 212 35.63 13.16 -15.26
CA GLY A 212 35.24 13.52 -16.62
C GLY A 212 33.74 13.80 -16.72
N ARG A 213 32.91 12.90 -16.18
CA ARG A 213 31.46 13.05 -16.19
C ARG A 213 30.97 14.25 -15.35
N LEU A 214 31.61 14.52 -14.22
CA LEU A 214 31.30 15.69 -13.38
C LEU A 214 31.68 17.03 -14.04
N ALA A 215 32.71 17.02 -14.90
CA ALA A 215 33.16 18.20 -15.62
C ALA A 215 32.29 18.50 -16.86
N GLU A 216 31.67 17.49 -17.45
CA GLU A 216 30.60 17.67 -18.43
C GLU A 216 29.41 18.33 -17.73
N THR A 217 29.10 19.59 -18.06
CA THR A 217 27.90 20.27 -17.55
C THR A 217 26.69 19.43 -17.94
N SER A 218 26.19 18.62 -17.00
CA SER A 218 25.20 17.59 -17.31
C SER A 218 23.92 18.25 -17.80
N GLY A 219 23.69 18.21 -19.11
CA GLY A 219 22.42 18.60 -19.75
C GLY A 219 21.32 17.56 -19.54
N GLY A 220 21.62 16.43 -18.88
CA GLY A 220 20.67 15.39 -18.54
C GLY A 220 19.63 15.88 -17.51
N ARG A 221 18.38 15.42 -17.69
CA ARG A 221 17.32 15.65 -16.71
C ARG A 221 17.64 14.89 -15.42
N LYS A 222 17.86 15.62 -14.33
CA LYS A 222 18.07 15.06 -12.98
C LYS A 222 16.96 15.51 -12.03
N PRO A 223 16.64 14.73 -10.98
CA PRO A 223 15.66 15.17 -10.00
C PRO A 223 16.13 16.43 -9.26
N PRO A 224 15.22 17.33 -8.85
CA PRO A 224 15.55 18.47 -8.01
C PRO A 224 16.22 18.02 -6.70
N GLY A 225 17.28 18.72 -6.27
CA GLY A 225 18.00 18.40 -5.03
C GLY A 225 18.82 17.09 -5.06
N PHE A 226 18.89 16.41 -6.20
CA PHE A 226 19.60 15.14 -6.33
C PHE A 226 21.14 15.35 -6.27
N PRO A 227 21.89 14.57 -5.47
CA PRO A 227 23.33 14.79 -5.32
C PRO A 227 24.08 14.59 -6.64
N SER A 228 24.79 15.63 -7.12
CA SER A 228 25.54 15.59 -8.39
C SER A 228 26.50 14.39 -8.54
N PRO A 229 27.32 14.01 -7.53
CA PRO A 229 28.15 12.81 -7.66
C PRO A 229 27.35 11.51 -7.81
N LEU A 230 26.18 11.42 -7.16
CA LEU A 230 25.30 10.26 -7.33
C LEU A 230 24.70 10.21 -8.74
N THR A 231 24.32 11.36 -9.30
CA THR A 231 23.86 11.46 -10.71
C THR A 231 24.93 10.90 -11.66
N ALA A 232 26.17 11.36 -11.55
CA ALA A 232 27.25 10.92 -12.42
C ALA A 232 27.53 9.40 -12.30
N VAL A 233 27.50 8.85 -11.08
CA VAL A 233 27.65 7.40 -10.85
C VAL A 233 26.52 6.61 -11.51
N LEU A 234 25.27 7.09 -11.39
CA LEU A 234 24.10 6.45 -12.00
C LEU A 234 24.14 6.53 -13.53
N GLU A 235 24.52 7.67 -14.10
CA GLU A 235 24.68 7.83 -15.55
C GLU A 235 25.69 6.83 -16.10
N ILE A 236 26.89 6.74 -15.51
CA ILE A 236 27.92 5.76 -15.90
C ILE A 236 27.38 4.33 -15.80
N SER A 237 26.65 4.02 -14.73
CA SER A 237 26.12 2.67 -14.50
C SER A 237 25.04 2.31 -15.52
N VAL A 238 24.10 3.22 -15.80
CA VAL A 238 22.98 2.97 -16.72
C VAL A 238 23.42 2.97 -18.18
N GLU A 239 24.37 3.80 -18.59
CA GLU A 239 24.98 3.70 -19.93
C GLU A 239 25.58 2.31 -20.17
N GLN A 240 26.25 1.78 -19.15
CA GLN A 240 26.83 0.44 -19.22
C GLN A 240 25.76 -0.66 -19.20
N VAL A 241 24.59 -0.44 -18.59
CA VAL A 241 23.44 -1.36 -18.71
C VAL A 241 22.92 -1.35 -20.14
N GLY A 242 22.65 -0.17 -20.71
CA GLY A 242 22.11 -0.04 -22.06
C GLY A 242 23.00 -0.63 -23.14
N ALA A 243 24.32 -0.55 -22.97
CA ALA A 243 25.27 -1.22 -23.87
C ALA A 243 25.24 -2.75 -23.78
N ALA A 244 24.67 -3.32 -22.72
CA ALA A 244 24.68 -4.76 -22.42
C ALA A 244 23.30 -5.43 -22.54
N SER A 245 22.21 -4.74 -22.22
CA SER A 245 20.83 -5.25 -22.26
C SER A 245 19.85 -4.08 -22.31
N LEU A 246 19.05 -4.02 -23.37
CA LEU A 246 17.95 -3.06 -23.50
C LEU A 246 16.82 -3.41 -22.53
N GLU A 247 16.60 -4.71 -22.31
CA GLU A 247 15.64 -5.24 -21.34
C GLU A 247 15.96 -4.78 -19.91
N GLY A 248 17.25 -4.65 -19.59
CA GLY A 248 17.68 -4.07 -18.32
C GLY A 248 17.32 -2.58 -18.18
N LEU A 249 17.28 -1.83 -19.28
CA LEU A 249 16.79 -0.44 -19.24
C LEU A 249 15.27 -0.40 -19.07
N ASP A 250 14.53 -1.26 -19.76
CA ASP A 250 13.07 -1.35 -19.66
C ASP A 250 12.66 -1.75 -18.23
N LEU A 251 13.31 -2.75 -17.63
CA LEU A 251 13.08 -3.13 -16.23
C LEU A 251 13.39 -2.00 -15.24
N LEU A 252 14.49 -1.28 -15.46
CA LEU A 252 14.84 -0.12 -14.63
C LEU A 252 13.79 0.98 -14.77
N THR A 253 13.30 1.21 -15.99
CA THR A 253 12.27 2.22 -16.29
C THR A 253 10.94 1.84 -15.67
N LEU A 254 10.46 0.62 -15.87
CA LEU A 254 9.27 0.07 -15.22
C LEU A 254 9.36 0.21 -13.70
N SER A 255 10.50 -0.14 -13.11
CA SER A 255 10.68 -0.02 -11.67
C SER A 255 10.43 1.40 -11.14
N ALA A 256 10.62 2.43 -11.97
CA ALA A 256 10.39 3.83 -11.57
C ALA A 256 8.92 4.18 -11.28
N PHE A 257 7.98 3.35 -11.77
CA PHE A 257 6.54 3.48 -11.58
C PHE A 257 5.97 2.52 -10.54
N LEU A 258 6.83 1.71 -9.92
CA LEU A 258 6.47 0.71 -8.92
C LEU A 258 6.95 1.13 -7.53
N ALA A 259 6.36 0.53 -6.50
CA ALA A 259 6.88 0.71 -5.14
C ALA A 259 8.33 0.18 -5.06
N PRO A 260 9.23 0.86 -4.31
CA PRO A 260 10.66 0.50 -4.22
C PRO A 260 10.98 -0.87 -3.63
N GLU A 261 9.98 -1.59 -3.12
CA GLU A 261 10.15 -2.60 -2.09
C GLU A 261 9.43 -3.91 -2.40
N ASP A 262 10.19 -5.00 -2.33
CA ASP A 262 9.75 -6.41 -2.36
C ASP A 262 8.81 -6.75 -3.52
N LEU A 263 9.23 -6.39 -4.74
CA LEU A 263 8.53 -6.73 -5.98
C LEU A 263 8.76 -8.21 -6.31
N PRO A 264 7.73 -9.05 -6.40
CA PRO A 264 7.90 -10.43 -6.84
C PRO A 264 8.45 -10.50 -8.26
N ILE A 265 9.46 -11.34 -8.50
CA ILE A 265 10.04 -11.49 -9.85
C ILE A 265 9.00 -12.07 -10.82
N ASP A 266 8.18 -13.02 -10.37
CA ASP A 266 7.11 -13.64 -11.17
C ASP A 266 6.03 -12.63 -11.58
N LEU A 267 5.81 -11.58 -10.77
CA LEU A 267 4.93 -10.48 -11.14
C LEU A 267 5.47 -9.73 -12.36
N LEU A 268 6.77 -9.42 -12.38
CA LEU A 268 7.39 -8.73 -13.51
C LEU A 268 7.23 -9.57 -14.79
N GLU A 269 7.41 -10.89 -14.71
CA GLU A 269 7.19 -11.81 -15.83
C GLU A 269 5.73 -11.84 -16.32
N LYS A 270 4.76 -11.70 -15.42
CA LYS A 270 3.33 -11.62 -15.74
C LYS A 270 2.91 -10.27 -16.34
N THR A 271 3.79 -9.27 -16.35
CA THR A 271 3.57 -7.94 -16.93
C THR A 271 3.66 -8.02 -18.47
N ALA A 272 2.69 -8.71 -19.08
CA ALA A 272 2.80 -9.31 -20.42
C ALA A 272 3.03 -8.33 -21.58
N ALA A 273 2.83 -7.04 -21.39
CA ALA A 273 2.92 -6.03 -22.45
C ALA A 273 4.17 -5.12 -22.37
N LEU A 274 4.84 -5.06 -21.22
CA LEU A 274 6.01 -4.17 -21.01
C LEU A 274 7.34 -4.89 -21.02
N LEU A 275 7.34 -6.18 -20.76
CA LEU A 275 8.54 -6.93 -20.51
C LEU A 275 8.70 -8.07 -21.51
N PRO A 276 9.95 -8.41 -21.88
CA PRO A 276 10.24 -9.57 -22.70
C PRO A 276 9.79 -10.87 -22.01
N GLU A 277 9.62 -11.94 -22.78
CA GLU A 277 9.28 -13.29 -22.27
C GLU A 277 10.25 -13.79 -21.17
N SER A 278 11.47 -13.23 -21.09
CA SER A 278 12.40 -13.48 -20.00
C SER A 278 13.04 -12.19 -19.50
N VAL A 279 12.83 -11.89 -18.21
CA VAL A 279 13.42 -10.73 -17.52
C VAL A 279 14.83 -11.00 -16.96
N GLU A 280 15.24 -12.27 -16.91
CA GLU A 280 16.46 -12.71 -16.23
C GLU A 280 17.76 -12.02 -16.75
N PRO A 281 17.98 -11.84 -18.07
CA PRO A 281 19.17 -11.14 -18.56
C PRO A 281 19.24 -9.69 -18.07
N GLY A 282 18.11 -8.99 -18.08
CA GLY A 282 18.01 -7.61 -17.61
C GLY A 282 18.20 -7.48 -16.11
N LEU A 283 17.59 -8.38 -15.33
CA LEU A 283 17.78 -8.47 -13.87
C LEU A 283 19.27 -8.67 -13.51
N ARG A 284 19.95 -9.62 -14.18
CA ARG A 284 21.39 -9.85 -13.98
C ARG A 284 22.23 -8.64 -14.39
N ALA A 285 21.87 -7.94 -15.46
CA ALA A 285 22.60 -6.75 -15.92
C ALA A 285 22.54 -5.60 -14.89
N LEU A 286 21.37 -5.40 -14.28
CA LEU A 286 21.15 -4.38 -13.25
C LEU A 286 21.79 -4.75 -11.91
N ASP A 287 21.64 -6.00 -11.45
CA ASP A 287 22.21 -6.51 -10.19
C ASP A 287 23.73 -6.35 -10.13
N ARG A 288 24.42 -6.73 -11.23
CA ARG A 288 25.88 -6.63 -11.36
C ARG A 288 26.41 -5.20 -11.21
N ARG A 289 25.58 -4.19 -11.44
CA ARG A 289 25.93 -2.76 -11.32
C ARG A 289 25.38 -2.13 -10.04
N GLY A 290 24.76 -2.93 -9.17
CA GLY A 290 24.17 -2.48 -7.90
C GLY A 290 22.94 -1.57 -8.07
N LEU A 291 22.36 -1.51 -9.28
CA LEU A 291 21.17 -0.70 -9.55
C LEU A 291 19.90 -1.34 -8.96
N LEU A 292 19.94 -2.65 -8.73
CA LEU A 292 18.95 -3.38 -7.96
C LEU A 292 19.63 -4.41 -7.06
N ARG A 293 18.84 -5.04 -6.20
CA ARG A 293 19.23 -6.21 -5.42
C ARG A 293 18.24 -7.34 -5.64
N LEU A 294 18.76 -8.52 -5.98
CA LEU A 294 17.97 -9.75 -6.08
C LEU A 294 17.90 -10.49 -4.73
N GLY A 295 16.68 -10.81 -4.30
CA GLY A 295 16.39 -11.84 -3.30
C GLY A 295 16.10 -13.20 -3.96
N GLU A 296 15.57 -14.16 -3.20
CA GLU A 296 15.15 -15.46 -3.76
C GLU A 296 14.02 -15.28 -4.79
N ASP A 297 12.96 -14.58 -4.40
CA ASP A 297 11.78 -14.34 -5.26
C ASP A 297 11.42 -12.85 -5.38
N LEU A 298 12.23 -11.97 -4.78
CA LEU A 298 11.92 -10.55 -4.62
C LEU A 298 13.00 -9.66 -5.23
N LEU A 299 12.58 -8.50 -5.70
CA LEU A 299 13.41 -7.44 -6.24
C LEU A 299 13.34 -6.19 -5.35
N PHE A 300 14.49 -5.57 -5.10
CA PHE A 300 14.57 -4.24 -4.49
C PHE A 300 15.31 -3.27 -5.40
N VAL A 301 14.69 -2.13 -5.69
CA VAL A 301 15.32 -1.01 -6.42
C VAL A 301 15.30 0.21 -5.51
N HIS A 302 16.48 0.78 -5.26
CA HIS A 302 16.57 1.90 -4.32
C HIS A 302 15.74 3.10 -4.82
N PRO A 303 14.97 3.81 -3.97
CA PRO A 303 14.09 4.91 -4.39
C PRO A 303 14.78 6.03 -5.19
N LEU A 304 16.05 6.33 -4.88
CA LEU A 304 16.85 7.29 -5.66
C LEU A 304 17.23 6.77 -7.05
N VAL A 305 17.43 5.46 -7.21
CA VAL A 305 17.68 4.83 -8.52
C VAL A 305 16.41 4.91 -9.37
N GLN A 306 15.24 4.61 -8.80
CA GLN A 306 13.93 4.80 -9.44
C GLN A 306 13.70 6.27 -9.83
N ALA A 307 13.94 7.22 -8.91
CA ALA A 307 13.78 8.63 -9.20
C ALA A 307 14.70 9.13 -10.33
N PHE A 308 15.92 8.60 -10.41
CA PHE A 308 16.82 8.88 -11.53
C PHE A 308 16.33 8.25 -12.84
N ALA A 309 15.84 7.00 -12.81
CA ALA A 309 15.25 6.36 -13.98
C ALA A 309 14.06 7.17 -14.51
N TYR A 310 13.17 7.59 -13.61
CA TYR A 310 12.02 8.45 -13.92
C TYR A 310 12.42 9.81 -14.53
N SER A 311 13.46 10.46 -13.99
CA SER A 311 13.85 11.80 -14.46
C SER A 311 14.39 11.79 -15.88
N ARG A 312 14.90 10.64 -16.37
CA ARG A 312 15.41 10.50 -17.74
C ARG A 312 14.31 10.60 -18.79
N LEU A 313 13.10 10.21 -18.44
CA LEU A 313 11.95 10.20 -19.33
C LEU A 313 11.42 11.62 -19.58
N ASP A 314 10.93 11.88 -20.79
CA ASP A 314 10.06 13.02 -21.07
C ASP A 314 8.62 12.77 -20.60
N GLU A 315 7.77 13.78 -20.73
CA GLU A 315 6.38 13.75 -20.30
C GLU A 315 5.56 12.69 -21.08
N GLU A 316 5.83 12.51 -22.38
CA GLU A 316 5.12 11.54 -23.22
C GLU A 316 5.53 10.11 -22.84
N GLU A 317 6.83 9.87 -22.67
CA GLU A 317 7.37 8.60 -22.19
C GLU A 317 6.85 8.28 -20.78
N ARG A 318 6.80 9.25 -19.86
CA ARG A 318 6.28 9.03 -18.51
C ARG A 318 4.82 8.63 -18.51
N LYS A 319 4.00 9.32 -19.31
CA LYS A 319 2.58 9.00 -19.42
C LYS A 319 2.38 7.60 -20.01
N ALA A 320 3.12 7.23 -21.06
CA ALA A 320 3.05 5.92 -21.68
C ALA A 320 3.43 4.79 -20.70
N TRP A 321 4.55 4.96 -20.00
CA TRP A 321 4.99 3.98 -19.00
C TRP A 321 4.05 3.91 -17.79
N ALA A 322 3.50 5.03 -17.34
CA ALA A 322 2.54 5.06 -16.23
C ALA A 322 1.26 4.31 -16.58
N ASP A 323 0.67 4.59 -17.75
CA ASP A 323 -0.57 3.92 -18.20
C ASP A 323 -0.38 2.41 -18.31
N GLU A 324 0.70 2.00 -18.96
CA GLU A 324 0.95 0.59 -19.18
C GLU A 324 1.30 -0.15 -17.87
N THR A 325 1.99 0.52 -16.93
CA THR A 325 2.23 -0.05 -15.59
C THR A 325 0.92 -0.25 -14.83
N VAL A 326 0.01 0.73 -14.88
CA VAL A 326 -1.32 0.63 -14.27
C VAL A 326 -2.12 -0.51 -14.89
N ARG A 327 -2.15 -0.61 -16.23
CA ARG A 327 -2.81 -1.69 -16.97
C ARG A 327 -2.33 -3.06 -16.50
N ALA A 328 -1.01 -3.26 -16.45
CA ALA A 328 -0.45 -4.55 -16.10
C ALA A 328 -0.68 -4.94 -14.63
N ILE A 329 -0.59 -3.98 -13.70
CA ILE A 329 -0.97 -4.23 -12.30
C ILE A 329 -2.45 -4.54 -12.20
N GLY A 330 -3.33 -3.84 -12.92
CA GLY A 330 -4.77 -4.11 -12.96
C GLY A 330 -5.12 -5.54 -13.36
N ILE A 331 -4.44 -6.08 -14.37
CA ILE A 331 -4.62 -7.47 -14.80
C ILE A 331 -4.24 -8.46 -13.69
N ALA A 332 -3.14 -8.21 -12.97
CA ALA A 332 -2.68 -9.09 -11.90
C ALA A 332 -3.51 -8.94 -10.60
N PHE A 333 -3.90 -7.72 -10.26
CA PHE A 333 -4.65 -7.38 -9.04
C PHE A 333 -6.11 -7.84 -9.14
N GLY A 334 -6.73 -7.71 -10.32
CA GLY A 334 -8.15 -7.95 -10.56
C GLY A 334 -8.59 -9.41 -10.67
N SER A 335 -7.74 -10.39 -10.35
CA SER A 335 -8.12 -11.80 -10.36
C SER A 335 -9.15 -12.07 -9.24
N HIS A 336 -10.44 -12.06 -9.61
CA HIS A 336 -11.62 -12.39 -8.80
C HIS A 336 -11.46 -12.07 -7.29
N LEU A 337 -11.73 -10.83 -6.86
CA LEU A 337 -11.70 -10.45 -5.43
C LEU A 337 -12.63 -11.28 -4.53
N GLU A 338 -13.56 -12.05 -5.12
CA GLU A 338 -14.42 -13.03 -4.45
C GLU A 338 -13.69 -14.34 -4.08
N ASP A 339 -12.57 -14.62 -4.74
CA ASP A 339 -11.71 -15.76 -4.45
C ASP A 339 -10.64 -15.33 -3.42
N LEU A 340 -10.80 -15.79 -2.18
CA LEU A 340 -9.84 -15.50 -1.09
C LEU A 340 -8.42 -16.01 -1.40
N SER A 341 -8.25 -16.95 -2.34
CA SER A 341 -6.93 -17.45 -2.71
C SER A 341 -6.08 -16.42 -3.47
N THR A 342 -6.68 -15.38 -4.05
CA THR A 342 -5.97 -14.30 -4.77
C THR A 342 -5.55 -13.15 -3.86
N TRP A 343 -6.06 -13.11 -2.62
CA TRP A 343 -5.78 -12.03 -1.65
C TRP A 343 -4.31 -11.89 -1.26
N PRO A 344 -3.50 -12.97 -1.13
CA PRO A 344 -2.06 -12.84 -0.91
C PRO A 344 -1.34 -12.13 -2.07
N GLU A 345 -1.80 -12.31 -3.32
CA GLU A 345 -1.26 -11.61 -4.48
C GLU A 345 -1.68 -10.14 -4.46
N CYS A 346 -2.96 -9.84 -4.26
CA CYS A 346 -3.46 -8.47 -4.09
C CYS A 346 -2.67 -7.69 -3.01
N ARG A 347 -2.38 -8.36 -1.88
CA ARG A 347 -1.60 -7.77 -0.78
C ARG A 347 -0.19 -7.38 -1.22
N ARG A 348 0.47 -8.23 -2.03
CA ARG A 348 1.81 -7.96 -2.56
C ARG A 348 1.80 -6.81 -3.58
N LEU A 349 0.72 -6.69 -4.34
CA LEU A 349 0.57 -5.69 -5.40
C LEU A 349 0.11 -4.32 -4.92
N LEU A 350 -0.60 -4.26 -3.78
CA LEU A 350 -1.19 -3.04 -3.23
C LEU A 350 -0.22 -1.84 -3.24
N PRO A 351 1.03 -1.94 -2.73
CA PRO A 351 1.95 -0.81 -2.74
C PRO A 351 2.24 -0.28 -4.15
N SER A 352 2.45 -1.18 -5.11
CA SER A 352 2.73 -0.82 -6.50
C SER A 352 1.49 -0.27 -7.20
N ALA A 353 0.29 -0.76 -6.90
CA ALA A 353 -0.97 -0.22 -7.42
C ALA A 353 -1.20 1.23 -6.96
N LEU A 354 -0.92 1.53 -5.69
CA LEU A 354 -1.05 2.88 -5.14
C LEU A 354 -0.02 3.84 -5.74
N VAL A 355 1.24 3.39 -5.90
CA VAL A 355 2.30 4.21 -6.51
C VAL A 355 2.06 4.45 -7.99
N SER A 356 1.72 3.42 -8.78
CA SER A 356 1.56 3.55 -10.23
C SER A 356 0.39 4.48 -10.60
N THR A 357 -0.75 4.34 -9.93
CA THR A 357 -1.93 5.20 -10.14
C THR A 357 -1.63 6.65 -9.77
N LYS A 358 -0.94 6.88 -8.65
CA LYS A 358 -0.52 8.24 -8.24
C LYS A 358 0.44 8.87 -9.24
N ARG A 359 1.38 8.10 -9.80
CA ARG A 359 2.27 8.59 -10.86
C ARG A 359 1.52 8.98 -12.12
N LEU A 360 0.53 8.20 -12.52
CA LEU A 360 -0.30 8.52 -13.67
C LEU A 360 -1.09 9.82 -13.44
N GLU A 361 -1.64 10.02 -12.24
CA GLU A 361 -2.33 11.26 -11.84
C GLU A 361 -1.39 12.48 -11.87
N GLU A 362 -0.16 12.35 -11.37
CA GLU A 362 0.86 13.41 -11.35
C GLU A 362 1.23 13.92 -12.75
N GLU A 363 1.20 13.03 -13.75
CA GLU A 363 1.48 13.35 -15.16
C GLU A 363 0.23 13.89 -15.90
N GLY A 364 -0.78 14.34 -15.15
CA GLY A 364 -2.04 14.84 -15.72
C GLY A 364 -2.86 13.76 -16.41
N GLY A 365 -2.58 12.50 -16.11
CA GLY A 365 -3.29 11.33 -16.58
C GLY A 365 -4.53 11.00 -15.76
N GLY A 366 -5.20 9.95 -16.21
CA GLY A 366 -6.49 9.43 -15.78
C GLY A 366 -6.99 8.59 -16.94
N SER A 367 -7.03 7.29 -16.77
CA SER A 367 -7.43 6.32 -17.80
C SER A 367 -8.45 5.35 -17.22
N GLU A 368 -9.22 4.69 -18.08
CA GLU A 368 -10.18 3.67 -17.65
C GLU A 368 -9.47 2.56 -16.86
N GLU A 369 -8.23 2.25 -17.21
CA GLU A 369 -7.39 1.28 -16.50
C GLU A 369 -7.06 1.72 -15.07
N ALA A 370 -6.80 3.03 -14.86
CA ALA A 370 -6.57 3.58 -13.54
C ALA A 370 -7.82 3.52 -12.68
N SER A 371 -8.97 3.87 -13.26
CA SER A 371 -10.27 3.79 -12.59
C SER A 371 -10.60 2.36 -12.16
N LEU A 372 -10.42 1.39 -13.07
CA LEU A 372 -10.63 -0.02 -12.77
C LEU A 372 -9.71 -0.52 -11.64
N LEU A 373 -8.42 -0.18 -11.69
CA LEU A 373 -7.47 -0.59 -10.65
C LEU A 373 -7.79 0.05 -9.30
N LEU A 374 -8.10 1.35 -9.25
CA LEU A 374 -8.47 2.03 -7.99
C LEU A 374 -9.78 1.48 -7.42
N ASN A 375 -10.78 1.17 -8.24
CA ASN A 375 -12.01 0.53 -7.76
C ASN A 375 -11.70 -0.86 -7.17
N GLN A 376 -10.87 -1.67 -7.82
CA GLN A 376 -10.45 -2.97 -7.30
C GLN A 376 -9.68 -2.86 -5.99
N VAL A 377 -8.74 -1.90 -5.89
CA VAL A 377 -8.00 -1.61 -4.66
C VAL A 377 -8.96 -1.15 -3.55
N GLY A 378 -9.89 -0.25 -3.85
CA GLY A 378 -10.89 0.24 -2.89
C GLY A 378 -11.76 -0.89 -2.34
N LEU A 379 -12.27 -1.77 -3.21
CA LEU A 379 -13.05 -2.95 -2.82
C LEU A 379 -12.22 -3.96 -2.01
N TYR A 380 -10.97 -4.19 -2.41
CA TYR A 380 -10.05 -5.06 -1.68
C TYR A 380 -9.80 -4.54 -0.26
N LEU A 381 -9.47 -3.25 -0.11
CA LEU A 381 -9.25 -2.63 1.19
C LEU A 381 -10.51 -2.68 2.06
N GLN A 382 -11.68 -2.39 1.48
CA GLN A 382 -12.97 -2.49 2.18
C GLN A 382 -13.24 -3.90 2.71
N ARG A 383 -13.03 -4.93 1.87
CA ARG A 383 -13.29 -6.33 2.26
C ARG A 383 -12.36 -6.84 3.35
N ARG A 384 -11.18 -6.23 3.49
CA ARG A 384 -10.26 -6.51 4.61
C ARG A 384 -10.47 -5.61 5.82
N GLY A 385 -11.47 -4.73 5.81
CA GLY A 385 -11.73 -3.79 6.89
C GLY A 385 -10.81 -2.56 6.92
N ASP A 386 -9.88 -2.39 5.97
CA ASP A 386 -9.16 -1.12 5.82
C ASP A 386 -10.06 -0.05 5.18
N LEU A 387 -11.01 0.44 5.98
CA LEU A 387 -12.02 1.39 5.55
C LEU A 387 -11.42 2.78 5.31
N ARG A 388 -10.34 3.15 6.02
CA ARG A 388 -9.67 4.45 5.80
C ARG A 388 -8.93 4.45 4.47
N GLY A 389 -8.08 3.45 4.22
CA GLY A 389 -7.40 3.30 2.93
C GLY A 389 -8.39 3.16 1.77
N SER A 390 -9.48 2.41 1.96
CA SER A 390 -10.55 2.30 0.95
C SER A 390 -11.18 3.66 0.64
N LYS A 391 -11.49 4.47 1.66
CA LYS A 391 -12.05 5.82 1.47
C LYS A 391 -11.10 6.70 0.66
N GLU A 392 -9.81 6.74 1.00
CA GLU A 392 -8.83 7.57 0.29
C GLU A 392 -8.70 7.21 -1.19
N VAL A 393 -8.69 5.91 -1.49
CA VAL A 393 -8.63 5.39 -2.87
C VAL A 393 -9.92 5.73 -3.63
N LEU A 394 -11.09 5.59 -3.02
CA LEU A 394 -12.37 5.92 -3.65
C LEU A 394 -12.54 7.42 -3.88
N ASP A 395 -12.06 8.27 -2.97
CA ASP A 395 -12.07 9.73 -3.16
C ASP A 395 -11.22 10.13 -4.39
N ARG A 396 -10.06 9.48 -4.60
CA ARG A 396 -9.23 9.67 -5.80
C ARG A 396 -9.92 9.17 -7.07
N LEU A 397 -10.52 7.98 -7.00
CA LEU A 397 -11.26 7.36 -8.10
C LEU A 397 -12.38 8.28 -8.61
N ILE A 398 -13.22 8.80 -7.71
CA ILE A 398 -14.32 9.71 -8.07
C ILE A 398 -13.80 10.91 -8.85
N VAL A 399 -12.70 11.53 -8.41
CA VAL A 399 -12.10 12.68 -9.11
C VAL A 399 -11.63 12.30 -10.52
N ILE A 400 -11.14 11.08 -10.73
CA ILE A 400 -10.73 10.59 -12.04
C ILE A 400 -11.96 10.35 -12.93
N ASP A 401 -12.98 9.65 -12.42
CA ASP A 401 -14.17 9.30 -13.19
C ASP A 401 -15.03 10.52 -13.54
N GLU A 402 -15.12 11.51 -12.64
CA GLU A 402 -15.73 12.81 -12.93
C GLU A 402 -15.02 13.54 -14.08
N ARG A 403 -13.68 13.43 -14.18
CA ARG A 403 -12.90 14.04 -15.27
C ARG A 403 -13.04 13.27 -16.58
N LEU A 404 -13.07 11.94 -16.53
CA LEU A 404 -13.17 11.07 -17.71
C LEU A 404 -14.56 11.13 -18.36
N HIS A 405 -15.60 11.10 -17.53
CA HIS A 405 -16.96 10.87 -18.01
C HIS A 405 -17.96 11.98 -17.65
N GLY A 406 -17.59 12.88 -16.74
CA GLY A 406 -18.47 13.88 -16.16
C GLY A 406 -19.13 13.42 -14.86
N PRO A 407 -19.57 14.35 -14.00
CA PRO A 407 -20.07 14.04 -12.65
C PRO A 407 -21.40 13.28 -12.63
N ASP A 408 -22.17 13.32 -13.72
CA ASP A 408 -23.46 12.62 -13.84
C ASP A 408 -23.32 11.26 -14.56
N HIS A 409 -22.12 10.68 -14.63
CA HIS A 409 -21.90 9.40 -15.29
C HIS A 409 -22.23 8.20 -14.37
N PRO A 410 -22.75 7.07 -14.91
CA PRO A 410 -23.06 5.87 -14.11
C PRO A 410 -21.89 5.25 -13.33
N GLU A 411 -20.64 5.43 -13.78
CA GLU A 411 -19.45 4.96 -13.04
C GLU A 411 -19.25 5.77 -11.76
N VAL A 412 -19.36 7.12 -11.82
CA VAL A 412 -19.35 7.98 -10.62
C VAL A 412 -20.46 7.57 -9.62
N ALA A 413 -21.64 7.19 -10.11
CA ALA A 413 -22.71 6.67 -9.26
C ALA A 413 -22.40 5.31 -8.62
N THR A 414 -21.52 4.51 -9.23
CA THR A 414 -21.04 3.25 -8.66
C THR A 414 -20.01 3.54 -7.57
N ASP A 415 -19.08 4.45 -7.83
CA ASP A 415 -18.04 4.87 -6.88
C ASP A 415 -18.64 5.51 -5.62
N LEU A 416 -19.61 6.42 -5.80
CA LEU A 416 -20.33 7.05 -4.70
C LEU A 416 -21.09 6.03 -3.83
N ASN A 417 -21.64 4.97 -4.44
CA ASN A 417 -22.26 3.90 -3.66
C ASN A 417 -21.22 3.09 -2.85
N ASN A 418 -20.04 2.84 -3.43
CA ASN A 418 -18.95 2.16 -2.72
C ASN A 418 -18.44 3.04 -1.57
N LEU A 419 -18.20 4.33 -1.83
CA LEU A 419 -17.80 5.32 -0.83
C LEU A 419 -18.84 5.42 0.29
N GLY A 420 -20.14 5.48 -0.04
CA GLY A 420 -21.21 5.51 0.95
C GLY A 420 -21.21 4.29 1.87
N SER A 421 -20.86 3.12 1.33
CA SER A 421 -20.73 1.88 2.11
C SER A 421 -19.53 1.92 3.06
N VAL A 422 -18.41 2.47 2.61
CA VAL A 422 -17.19 2.67 3.41
C VAL A 422 -17.43 3.70 4.52
N LEU A 423 -18.03 4.86 4.20
CA LEU A 423 -18.35 5.91 5.17
C LEU A 423 -19.29 5.40 6.26
N ARG A 424 -20.26 4.55 5.91
CA ARG A 424 -21.13 3.89 6.90
C ARG A 424 -20.32 3.03 7.87
N GLY A 425 -19.37 2.24 7.36
CA GLY A 425 -18.49 1.42 8.19
C GLY A 425 -17.59 2.26 9.12
N LEU A 426 -17.14 3.42 8.66
CA LEU A 426 -16.39 4.40 9.45
C LEU A 426 -17.26 5.17 10.47
N GLY A 427 -18.58 4.99 10.45
CA GLY A 427 -19.51 5.72 11.30
C GLY A 427 -19.88 7.13 10.82
N ASP A 428 -19.37 7.58 9.66
CA ASP A 428 -19.82 8.83 9.02
C ASP A 428 -21.15 8.62 8.29
N LEU A 429 -22.21 8.45 9.09
CA LEU A 429 -23.57 8.25 8.59
C LEU A 429 -24.08 9.44 7.75
N PRO A 430 -23.82 10.71 8.11
CA PRO A 430 -24.20 11.85 7.26
C PRO A 430 -23.48 11.85 5.90
N GLY A 431 -22.18 11.49 5.87
CA GLY A 431 -21.43 11.31 4.63
C GLY A 431 -22.00 10.20 3.76
N ALA A 432 -22.22 9.02 4.36
CA ALA A 432 -22.80 7.86 3.68
C ALA A 432 -24.16 8.17 3.03
N ARG A 433 -25.03 8.87 3.78
CA ARG A 433 -26.34 9.33 3.28
C ARG A 433 -26.18 10.16 2.01
N ARG A 434 -25.32 11.20 2.03
CA ARG A 434 -25.11 12.08 0.87
C ARG A 434 -24.63 11.30 -0.34
N SER A 435 -23.65 10.40 -0.16
CA SER A 435 -23.11 9.61 -1.26
C SER A 435 -24.15 8.69 -1.89
N PHE A 436 -24.99 8.02 -1.09
CA PHE A 436 -26.07 7.19 -1.63
C PHE A 436 -27.17 8.01 -2.33
N GLU A 437 -27.57 9.15 -1.77
CA GLU A 437 -28.56 10.05 -2.40
C GLU A 437 -28.05 10.58 -3.75
N GLN A 438 -26.79 11.01 -3.83
CA GLN A 438 -26.17 11.45 -5.09
C GLN A 438 -26.09 10.32 -6.12
N ALA A 439 -25.66 9.13 -5.70
CA ALA A 439 -25.56 7.96 -6.57
C ALA A 439 -26.94 7.53 -7.15
N ILE A 440 -28.01 7.66 -6.36
CA ILE A 440 -29.39 7.42 -6.83
C ILE A 440 -29.80 8.49 -7.84
N ALA A 441 -29.56 9.77 -7.54
CA ALA A 441 -29.94 10.87 -8.42
C ALA A 441 -29.27 10.78 -9.80
N ILE A 442 -27.97 10.44 -9.83
CA ILE A 442 -27.22 10.24 -11.08
C ILE A 442 -27.81 9.08 -11.90
N GLU A 443 -28.12 7.94 -11.27
CA GLU A 443 -28.70 6.80 -11.98
C GLU A 443 -30.09 7.12 -12.53
N GLU A 444 -30.91 7.85 -11.77
CA GLU A 444 -32.24 8.28 -12.18
C GLU A 444 -32.23 9.28 -13.35
N SER A 445 -31.20 10.11 -13.45
CA SER A 445 -31.07 11.08 -14.55
C SER A 445 -30.62 10.47 -15.87
N GLN A 446 -30.21 9.19 -15.88
CA GLN A 446 -29.79 8.52 -17.11
C GLN A 446 -30.96 8.38 -18.10
N PRO A 447 -30.71 8.38 -19.42
CA PRO A 447 -31.76 8.14 -20.42
C PRO A 447 -32.46 6.79 -20.25
N THR A 448 -31.72 5.79 -19.77
CA THR A 448 -32.22 4.45 -19.45
C THR A 448 -31.72 4.04 -18.06
N PRO A 449 -32.39 4.46 -16.97
CA PRO A 449 -31.96 4.16 -15.61
C PRO A 449 -31.93 2.66 -15.32
N ASP A 450 -30.84 2.16 -14.74
CA ASP A 450 -30.79 0.80 -14.23
C ASP A 450 -31.54 0.72 -12.89
N ARG A 451 -32.80 0.26 -12.95
CA ARG A 451 -33.66 0.12 -11.78
C ARG A 451 -33.04 -0.82 -10.73
N LEU A 452 -32.31 -1.85 -11.12
CA LEU A 452 -31.70 -2.78 -10.18
C LEU A 452 -30.57 -2.12 -9.38
N LYS A 453 -29.76 -1.27 -10.03
CA LYS A 453 -28.78 -0.45 -9.30
C LYS A 453 -29.46 0.54 -8.36
N ILE A 454 -30.56 1.18 -8.76
CA ILE A 454 -31.37 2.03 -7.87
C ILE A 454 -31.85 1.24 -6.65
N ALA A 455 -32.34 0.01 -6.81
CA ALA A 455 -32.81 -0.82 -5.70
C ALA A 455 -31.69 -1.13 -4.69
N ILE A 456 -30.47 -1.43 -5.16
CA ILE A 456 -29.31 -1.66 -4.29
C ILE A 456 -28.98 -0.39 -3.50
N ARG A 457 -28.84 0.75 -4.19
CA ARG A 457 -28.49 2.03 -3.56
C ARG A 457 -29.55 2.50 -2.57
N ALA A 458 -30.83 2.37 -2.92
CA ALA A 458 -31.96 2.72 -2.04
C ALA A 458 -31.99 1.84 -0.77
N ASN A 459 -31.71 0.55 -0.89
CA ASN A 459 -31.59 -0.31 0.28
C ASN A 459 -30.42 0.13 1.18
N ASN A 460 -29.27 0.47 0.60
CA ASN A 460 -28.12 0.93 1.39
C ASN A 460 -28.42 2.26 2.11
N LEU A 461 -29.11 3.19 1.43
CA LEU A 461 -29.62 4.43 2.02
C LEU A 461 -30.59 4.13 3.16
N GLY A 462 -31.53 3.20 2.98
CA GLY A 462 -32.47 2.79 4.04
C GLY A 462 -31.78 2.30 5.30
N THR A 463 -30.69 1.52 5.15
CA THR A 463 -29.88 1.09 6.30
C THR A 463 -29.27 2.29 7.04
N VAL A 464 -28.71 3.26 6.33
CA VAL A 464 -28.13 4.47 6.94
C VAL A 464 -29.18 5.33 7.63
N LEU A 465 -30.34 5.53 6.99
CA LEU A 465 -31.45 6.32 7.56
C LEU A 465 -31.99 5.68 8.83
N ARG A 466 -32.10 4.35 8.87
CA ARG A 466 -32.49 3.62 10.07
C ARG A 466 -31.52 3.86 11.22
N THR A 467 -30.20 3.73 10.97
CA THR A 467 -29.18 4.00 12.00
C THR A 467 -29.17 5.46 12.47
N LEU A 468 -29.53 6.40 11.60
CA LEU A 468 -29.74 7.82 11.96
C LEU A 468 -31.04 8.08 12.73
N GLY A 469 -31.96 7.10 12.81
CA GLY A 469 -33.27 7.24 13.46
C GLY A 469 -34.36 7.86 12.58
N ASP A 470 -34.10 8.12 11.30
CA ASP A 470 -35.12 8.58 10.34
C ASP A 470 -35.89 7.38 9.78
N LEU A 471 -36.65 6.73 10.67
CA LEU A 471 -37.37 5.49 10.39
C LEU A 471 -38.40 5.63 9.25
N PRO A 472 -39.19 6.72 9.13
CA PRO A 472 -40.11 6.89 8.01
C PRO A 472 -39.39 6.93 6.66
N ALA A 473 -38.26 7.63 6.57
CA ALA A 473 -37.47 7.68 5.33
C ALA A 473 -36.79 6.33 5.04
N ALA A 474 -36.35 5.60 6.08
CA ALA A 474 -35.80 4.26 5.94
C ALA A 474 -36.82 3.26 5.38
N VAL A 475 -38.04 3.25 5.92
CA VAL A 475 -39.17 2.43 5.42
C VAL A 475 -39.42 2.73 3.94
N ALA A 476 -39.57 4.02 3.59
CA ALA A 476 -39.81 4.41 2.20
C ALA A 476 -38.69 3.94 1.24
N ALA A 477 -37.43 4.03 1.67
CA ALA A 477 -36.29 3.56 0.89
C ALA A 477 -36.29 2.03 0.70
N PHE A 478 -36.60 1.27 1.76
CA PHE A 478 -36.70 -0.19 1.69
C PHE A 478 -37.90 -0.66 0.86
N GLU A 479 -39.06 -0.03 0.99
CA GLU A 479 -40.24 -0.32 0.16
C GLU A 479 -39.97 -0.08 -1.32
N ARG A 480 -39.27 1.02 -1.64
CA ARG A 480 -38.85 1.33 -2.99
C ARG A 480 -37.93 0.25 -3.57
N ALA A 481 -36.92 -0.16 -2.81
CA ALA A 481 -36.01 -1.24 -3.22
C ALA A 481 -36.76 -2.58 -3.40
N LEU A 482 -37.67 -2.90 -2.47
CA LEU A 482 -38.50 -4.10 -2.51
C LEU A 482 -39.41 -4.14 -3.73
N ALA A 483 -40.06 -3.02 -4.07
CA ALA A 483 -40.94 -2.93 -5.23
C ALA A 483 -40.19 -3.25 -6.53
N ILE A 484 -38.98 -2.71 -6.69
CA ILE A 484 -38.15 -2.96 -7.87
C ILE A 484 -37.68 -4.42 -7.93
N ASP A 485 -37.09 -4.96 -6.85
CA ASP A 485 -36.59 -6.34 -6.84
C ASP A 485 -37.73 -7.36 -7.04
N ARG A 486 -38.92 -7.06 -6.51
CA ARG A 486 -40.12 -7.89 -6.70
C ARG A 486 -40.61 -7.85 -8.15
N GLU A 487 -40.55 -6.71 -8.82
CA GLU A 487 -40.91 -6.58 -10.23
C GLU A 487 -39.92 -7.34 -11.13
N ALA A 488 -38.62 -7.23 -10.84
CA ALA A 488 -37.56 -7.83 -11.65
C ALA A 488 -37.40 -9.35 -11.45
N TYR A 489 -37.46 -9.82 -10.20
CA TYR A 489 -37.17 -11.22 -9.87
C TYR A 489 -38.37 -12.01 -9.35
N GLY A 490 -39.46 -11.34 -9.02
CA GLY A 490 -40.65 -11.93 -8.42
C GLY A 490 -40.66 -11.91 -6.88
N PRO A 491 -41.81 -12.24 -6.28
CA PRO A 491 -42.03 -12.13 -4.84
C PRO A 491 -41.29 -13.18 -4.00
N ASN A 492 -40.84 -14.28 -4.60
CA ASN A 492 -40.21 -15.41 -3.90
C ASN A 492 -38.70 -15.49 -4.19
N HIS A 493 -38.06 -14.38 -4.59
CA HIS A 493 -36.62 -14.37 -4.90
C HIS A 493 -35.77 -14.00 -3.68
N PHE A 494 -34.52 -14.48 -3.64
CA PHE A 494 -33.59 -14.21 -2.55
C PHE A 494 -33.34 -12.71 -2.30
N LYS A 495 -33.20 -11.90 -3.37
CA LYS A 495 -33.04 -10.43 -3.23
C LYS A 495 -34.28 -9.79 -2.58
N THR A 496 -35.49 -10.21 -2.96
CA THR A 496 -36.75 -9.77 -2.34
C THR A 496 -36.79 -10.09 -0.85
N ALA A 497 -36.29 -11.27 -0.44
CA ALA A 497 -36.22 -11.65 0.98
C ALA A 497 -35.27 -10.76 1.80
N ILE A 498 -34.13 -10.36 1.23
CA ILE A 498 -33.22 -9.39 1.87
C ILE A 498 -33.95 -8.06 2.12
N ARG A 499 -34.66 -7.53 1.12
CA ARG A 499 -35.38 -6.25 1.27
C ARG A 499 -36.48 -6.35 2.32
N LEU A 500 -37.23 -7.46 2.34
CA LEU A 500 -38.26 -7.73 3.35
C LEU A 500 -37.68 -7.78 4.76
N ASN A 501 -36.52 -8.41 4.95
CA ASN A 501 -35.89 -8.45 6.27
C ASN A 501 -35.51 -7.03 6.75
N ASN A 502 -34.88 -6.22 5.88
CA ASN A 502 -34.47 -4.86 6.26
C ASN A 502 -35.67 -3.94 6.51
N LEU A 503 -36.74 -4.09 5.71
CA LEU A 503 -38.00 -3.40 5.92
C LEU A 503 -38.63 -3.78 7.27
N GLY A 504 -38.61 -5.07 7.62
CA GLY A 504 -39.10 -5.56 8.90
C GLY A 504 -38.35 -4.95 10.09
N GLU A 505 -37.02 -4.79 9.99
CA GLU A 505 -36.21 -4.14 11.03
C GLU A 505 -36.61 -2.67 11.23
N ALA A 506 -36.79 -1.91 10.15
CA ALA A 506 -37.24 -0.52 10.26
C ALA A 506 -38.67 -0.39 10.82
N LEU A 507 -39.59 -1.27 10.42
CA LEU A 507 -40.96 -1.29 10.91
C LEU A 507 -41.04 -1.66 12.40
N GLN A 508 -40.23 -2.62 12.85
CA GLN A 508 -40.15 -3.00 14.26
C GLN A 508 -39.67 -1.81 15.11
N GLU A 509 -38.59 -1.15 14.70
CA GLU A 509 -38.08 0.05 15.39
C GLU A 509 -39.10 1.20 15.41
N MET A 510 -39.99 1.28 14.41
CA MET A 510 -41.07 2.26 14.34
C MET A 510 -42.29 1.88 15.20
N GLY A 511 -42.35 0.64 15.70
CA GLY A 511 -43.46 0.11 16.50
C GLY A 511 -44.56 -0.58 15.69
N ASP A 512 -44.41 -0.71 14.36
CA ASP A 512 -45.39 -1.35 13.48
C ASP A 512 -45.19 -2.88 13.46
N LEU A 513 -45.39 -3.50 14.62
CA LEU A 513 -45.02 -4.90 14.88
C LEU A 513 -45.75 -5.92 13.97
N GLU A 514 -46.98 -5.63 13.54
CA GLU A 514 -47.73 -6.54 12.64
C GLU A 514 -47.19 -6.55 11.21
N GLU A 515 -46.85 -5.37 10.66
CA GLU A 515 -46.21 -5.23 9.35
C GLU A 515 -44.78 -5.81 9.37
N ALA A 516 -44.04 -5.56 10.46
CA ALA A 516 -42.73 -6.16 10.69
C ALA A 516 -42.79 -7.70 10.70
N ARG A 517 -43.74 -8.26 11.46
CA ARG A 517 -43.97 -9.71 11.52
C ARG A 517 -44.29 -10.29 10.15
N GLY A 518 -45.16 -9.63 9.38
CA GLY A 518 -45.49 -10.04 8.01
C GLY A 518 -44.28 -10.07 7.10
N SER A 519 -43.40 -9.06 7.21
CA SER A 519 -42.17 -8.94 6.43
C SER A 519 -41.16 -10.04 6.78
N TYR A 520 -40.87 -10.24 8.06
CA TYR A 520 -39.95 -11.30 8.50
C TYR A 520 -40.45 -12.71 8.19
N GLN A 521 -41.75 -12.99 8.33
CA GLN A 521 -42.32 -14.30 8.00
C GLN A 521 -42.12 -14.66 6.52
N ARG A 522 -42.25 -13.67 5.63
CA ARG A 522 -42.00 -13.86 4.20
C ARG A 522 -40.50 -14.03 3.92
N ALA A 523 -39.65 -13.20 4.51
CA ALA A 523 -38.20 -13.33 4.38
C ALA A 523 -37.70 -14.71 4.84
N PHE A 524 -38.09 -15.14 6.06
CA PHE A 524 -37.76 -16.45 6.62
C PHE A 524 -38.19 -17.61 5.73
N ARG A 525 -39.43 -17.56 5.20
CA ARG A 525 -39.94 -18.60 4.29
C ARG A 525 -39.08 -18.72 3.03
N ILE A 526 -38.73 -17.58 2.43
CA ILE A 526 -37.91 -17.56 1.21
C ILE A 526 -36.49 -18.04 1.53
N PHE A 527 -35.83 -17.50 2.55
CA PHE A 527 -34.48 -17.95 2.94
C PHE A 527 -34.43 -19.45 3.27
N SER A 528 -35.41 -19.96 4.02
CA SER A 528 -35.54 -21.39 4.32
C SER A 528 -35.66 -22.25 3.07
N GLN A 529 -36.42 -21.80 2.06
CA GLN A 529 -36.63 -22.54 0.82
C GLN A 529 -35.37 -22.56 -0.08
N PHE A 530 -34.64 -21.45 -0.16
CA PHE A 530 -33.52 -21.31 -1.09
C PHE A 530 -32.15 -21.70 -0.49
N LEU A 531 -31.94 -21.41 0.79
CA LEU A 531 -30.63 -21.57 1.46
C LEU A 531 -30.66 -22.64 2.56
N GLY A 532 -31.85 -23.10 2.94
CA GLY A 532 -32.05 -24.04 4.03
C GLY A 532 -32.09 -23.35 5.41
N PRO A 533 -32.50 -24.10 6.45
CA PRO A 533 -32.71 -23.57 7.81
C PRO A 533 -31.41 -23.15 8.51
N GLY A 534 -30.27 -23.76 8.15
CA GLY A 534 -28.98 -23.51 8.80
C GLY A 534 -28.22 -22.28 8.29
N HIS A 535 -28.68 -21.62 7.23
CA HIS A 535 -27.98 -20.48 6.64
C HIS A 535 -28.12 -19.21 7.50
N HIS A 536 -27.10 -18.35 7.53
CA HIS A 536 -27.08 -17.15 8.40
C HIS A 536 -28.26 -16.20 8.13
N TYR A 537 -28.62 -15.95 6.87
CA TYR A 537 -29.83 -15.18 6.53
C TYR A 537 -31.13 -15.80 7.07
N THR A 538 -31.27 -17.13 7.06
CA THR A 538 -32.44 -17.81 7.60
C THR A 538 -32.50 -17.66 9.11
N ARG A 539 -31.38 -17.86 9.79
CA ARG A 539 -31.25 -17.66 11.25
C ARG A 539 -31.56 -16.23 11.66
N ARG A 540 -31.02 -15.24 10.93
CA ARG A 540 -31.29 -13.82 11.21
C ARG A 540 -32.78 -13.48 11.10
N ALA A 541 -33.46 -13.97 10.07
CA ALA A 541 -34.91 -13.77 9.93
C ALA A 541 -35.72 -14.49 11.02
N GLU A 542 -35.24 -15.63 11.52
CA GLU A 542 -35.83 -16.34 12.66
C GLU A 542 -35.64 -15.59 13.99
N GLU A 543 -34.44 -15.08 14.25
CA GLU A 543 -34.12 -14.23 15.40
C GLU A 543 -35.01 -13.00 15.44
N ASN A 544 -35.14 -12.30 14.30
CA ASN A 544 -36.02 -11.15 14.14
C ASN A 544 -37.51 -11.50 14.36
N LEU A 545 -37.94 -12.72 14.03
CA LEU A 545 -39.29 -13.20 14.36
C LEU A 545 -39.46 -13.51 15.85
N ALA A 546 -38.41 -13.97 16.52
CA ALA A 546 -38.41 -14.28 17.94
C ALA A 546 -38.47 -13.00 18.78
N SER A 547 -37.68 -11.97 18.44
CA SER A 547 -37.68 -10.67 19.14
C SER A 547 -39.08 -10.04 19.18
N LEU A 548 -39.82 -10.08 18.07
CA LEU A 548 -41.20 -9.55 18.02
C LEU A 548 -42.18 -10.29 18.94
N ARG A 549 -41.92 -11.55 19.30
CA ARG A 549 -42.78 -12.30 20.23
C ARG A 549 -42.53 -11.88 21.67
N GLU A 550 -41.30 -11.54 22.00
CA GLU A 550 -40.91 -11.05 23.32
C GLU A 550 -41.46 -9.64 23.56
N GLU A 551 -41.37 -8.75 22.56
CA GLU A 551 -41.90 -7.39 22.61
C GLU A 551 -43.44 -7.35 22.68
N GLY A 552 -44.14 -8.29 22.05
CA GLY A 552 -45.60 -8.38 22.11
C GLY A 552 -46.16 -9.08 23.36
N SER A 553 -45.30 -9.57 24.26
CA SER A 553 -45.68 -10.31 25.48
C SER A 553 -45.53 -9.50 26.78
N GLY A 554 -45.02 -8.26 26.70
CA GLY A 554 -44.97 -7.28 27.79
C GLY A 554 -46.06 -6.23 27.67
#